data_AF-A0A2E8DYY6-F1
#
_entry.id   AF-A0A2E8DYY6-F1
#
_cell.length_a   1.000
_cell.length_b   1.000
_cell.length_c   1.000
_cell.angle_alpha   90.00
_cell.angle_beta   90.00
_cell.angle_gamma   90.00
#
_symmetry.space_group_name_H-M   'P 1'
#
loop_
_entity.id
_entity.type
_entity.pdbx_description
1 polymer ?
#
loop_
_entity_poly.entity_id
_entity_poly.type
_entity_poly.pdbx_seq_one_letter_code
_entity_poly.pdbx_strand_id
1 'polypeptide(L)'
;MRTFIGIADCYGIESFLPLEGNEDKLGFLVMRAQANRHRHALVYQVNMDESQEGIMSSLLKEGDYIKACAILHDPAFIETVGVENEMLESWEMIPNPRLDPYAGRFHEEE
;
A
#
# COMPACT_ATOMS: atom_id res chain seq x y z
N MET A 1 6.13 -6.81 18.09
CA MET A 1 5.25 -6.35 17.00
C MET A 1 5.24 -4.84 17.02
N ARG A 2 5.24 -4.22 15.84
CA ARG A 2 5.14 -2.76 15.63
C ARG A 2 4.04 -2.49 14.62
N THR A 3 3.39 -1.35 14.77
CA THR A 3 2.35 -0.91 13.84
C THR A 3 2.94 0.02 12.81
N PHE A 4 2.61 -0.21 11.55
CA PHE A 4 3.00 0.60 10.41
C PHE A 4 1.75 1.16 9.71
N ILE A 5 1.89 2.36 9.17
CA ILE A 5 0.88 3.02 8.36
C ILE A 5 1.48 3.45 7.02
N GLY A 6 0.63 3.59 6.01
CA GLY A 6 1.10 4.03 4.71
C GLY A 6 -0.01 4.14 3.69
N ILE A 7 0.40 4.43 2.46
CA ILE A 7 -0.46 4.45 1.27
C ILE A 7 -0.04 3.32 0.34
N ALA A 8 -1.02 2.63 -0.22
CA ALA A 8 -0.85 1.70 -1.32
C ALA A 8 -1.78 2.10 -2.48
N ASP A 9 -1.35 1.90 -3.72
CA ASP A 9 -2.15 2.18 -4.91
C ASP A 9 -1.96 1.08 -5.97
N CYS A 10 -2.47 1.32 -7.19
CA CYS A 10 -2.36 0.39 -8.30
C CYS A 10 -0.92 -0.03 -8.68
N TYR A 11 0.12 0.72 -8.31
CA TYR A 11 1.53 0.37 -8.51
C TYR A 11 2.19 -0.25 -7.27
N GLY A 12 1.46 -0.42 -6.18
CA GLY A 12 1.93 -1.08 -4.95
C GLY A 12 2.07 -0.13 -3.77
N ILE A 13 3.02 -0.41 -2.87
CA ILE A 13 3.24 0.41 -1.67
C ILE A 13 3.91 1.73 -2.04
N GLU A 14 3.22 2.85 -1.82
CA GLU A 14 3.74 4.22 -2.01
C GLU A 14 4.54 4.67 -0.79
N SER A 15 4.05 4.38 0.40
CA SER A 15 4.69 4.77 1.67
C SER A 15 4.52 3.71 2.74
N PHE A 16 5.49 3.64 3.64
CA PHE A 16 5.55 2.72 4.77
C PHE A 16 6.27 3.42 5.93
N LEU A 17 5.53 3.77 6.98
CA LEU A 17 6.02 4.53 8.13
C LEU A 17 5.63 3.80 9.43
N PRO A 18 6.50 3.79 10.46
CA PRO A 18 6.07 3.36 11.78
C PRO A 18 4.99 4.32 12.29
N LEU A 19 3.91 3.79 12.88
CA LEU A 19 2.85 4.61 13.46
C LEU A 19 3.39 5.46 14.62
N GLU A 20 4.26 4.87 15.44
CA GLU A 20 4.93 5.56 16.55
C GLU A 20 5.75 6.75 16.02
N GLY A 21 5.38 7.96 16.45
CA GLY A 21 6.01 9.21 16.03
C GLY A 21 5.57 9.74 14.66
N ASN A 22 4.53 9.15 14.06
CA ASN A 22 3.90 9.63 12.81
C ASN A 22 2.36 9.67 12.91
N GLU A 23 1.80 9.67 14.12
CA GLU A 23 0.35 9.67 14.35
C GLU A 23 -0.33 10.91 13.75
N ASP A 24 0.38 12.05 13.79
CA ASP A 24 -0.03 13.32 13.21
C ASP A 24 -0.13 13.30 11.67
N LYS A 25 0.58 12.37 11.03
CA LYS A 25 0.60 12.23 9.56
C LYS A 25 -0.61 11.46 9.03
N LEU A 26 -1.37 10.76 9.87
CA LEU A 26 -2.48 9.92 9.40
C LEU A 26 -3.51 10.73 8.59
N GLY A 27 -3.91 11.91 9.10
CA GLY A 27 -4.84 12.78 8.38
C GLY A 27 -4.30 13.26 7.02
N PHE A 28 -2.98 13.48 6.94
CA PHE A 28 -2.33 13.85 5.69
C PHE A 28 -2.27 12.67 4.70
N LEU A 29 -2.02 11.45 5.18
CA LEU A 29 -2.06 10.24 4.36
C LEU A 29 -3.45 10.00 3.78
N VAL A 30 -4.51 10.16 4.60
CA VAL A 30 -5.90 10.06 4.14
C VAL A 30 -6.19 11.09 3.06
N MET A 31 -5.81 12.36 3.28
CA MET A 31 -5.99 13.42 2.28
C MET A 31 -5.26 13.09 0.96
N ARG A 32 -4.03 12.55 1.03
CA ARG A 32 -3.27 12.14 -0.16
C ARG A 32 -3.91 10.97 -0.89
N ALA A 33 -4.35 9.94 -0.17
CA ALA A 33 -5.04 8.80 -0.76
C ALA A 33 -6.36 9.24 -1.43
N GLN A 34 -7.12 10.14 -0.78
CA GLN A 34 -8.34 10.74 -1.36
C GLN A 34 -8.05 11.54 -2.64
N ALA A 35 -6.95 12.28 -2.71
CA ALA A 35 -6.55 12.98 -3.94
C ALA A 35 -6.16 12.03 -5.08
N ASN A 36 -5.75 10.79 -4.76
CA ASN A 36 -5.27 9.79 -5.71
C ASN A 36 -6.22 8.59 -5.88
N ARG A 37 -7.51 8.73 -5.55
CA ARG A 37 -8.51 7.65 -5.69
C ARG A 37 -8.67 7.14 -7.13
N HIS A 38 -8.31 7.95 -8.11
CA HIS A 38 -8.26 7.55 -9.52
C HIS A 38 -7.29 6.39 -9.78
N ARG A 39 -6.29 6.17 -8.91
CA ARG A 39 -5.36 5.02 -8.91
C ARG A 39 -5.69 3.98 -7.84
N HIS A 40 -6.89 4.03 -7.28
CA HIS A 40 -7.31 3.17 -6.17
C HIS A 40 -6.44 3.33 -4.90
N ALA A 41 -5.78 4.49 -4.72
CA ALA A 41 -4.93 4.75 -3.57
C ALA A 41 -5.70 4.64 -2.24
N LEU A 42 -5.16 3.89 -1.28
CA LEU A 42 -5.77 3.65 0.03
C LEU A 42 -4.76 3.83 1.16
N VAL A 43 -5.26 4.15 2.35
CA VAL A 43 -4.47 4.14 3.58
C VAL A 43 -4.62 2.79 4.24
N TYR A 44 -3.50 2.19 4.61
CA TYR A 44 -3.45 0.94 5.37
C TYR A 44 -2.76 1.14 6.72
N GLN A 45 -3.11 0.26 7.65
CA GLN A 45 -2.44 0.07 8.93
C GLN A 45 -2.19 -1.42 9.13
N VAL A 46 -0.96 -1.80 9.47
CA VAL A 46 -0.57 -3.21 9.60
C VAL A 46 0.31 -3.42 10.83
N ASN A 47 0.14 -4.55 11.49
CA ASN A 47 1.02 -4.98 12.58
C ASN A 47 2.03 -6.00 12.05
N MET A 48 3.32 -5.75 12.28
CA MET A 48 4.40 -6.62 11.83
C MET A 48 5.37 -6.96 12.97
N ASP A 49 5.95 -8.15 12.93
CA ASP A 49 7.16 -8.49 13.68
C ASP A 49 8.44 -8.02 12.96
N GLU A 50 9.59 -8.21 13.60
CA GLU A 50 10.88 -7.74 13.06
C GLU A 50 11.28 -8.47 11.76
N SER A 51 10.88 -9.73 11.59
CA SER A 51 11.16 -10.50 10.38
C SER A 51 10.33 -9.98 9.20
N GLN A 52 9.03 -9.77 9.43
CA GLN A 52 8.11 -9.20 8.45
C GLN A 52 8.54 -7.78 8.05
N GLU A 53 8.87 -6.93 9.04
CA GLU A 53 9.40 -5.59 8.82
C GLU A 53 10.68 -5.61 7.99
N GLY A 54 11.59 -6.54 8.27
CA GLY A 54 12.85 -6.69 7.55
C GLY A 54 12.66 -7.06 6.08
N ILE A 55 11.73 -7.99 5.80
CA ILE A 55 11.38 -8.39 4.43
C ILE A 55 10.71 -7.23 3.68
N MET A 56 9.71 -6.58 4.30
CA MET A 56 9.01 -5.43 3.72
C MET A 56 10.00 -4.30 3.39
N SER A 57 10.85 -3.95 4.34
CA SER A 57 11.87 -2.91 4.16
C SER A 57 12.89 -3.24 3.06
N SER A 58 13.21 -4.53 2.87
CA SER A 58 14.13 -4.95 1.81
C SER A 58 13.49 -4.80 0.43
N LEU A 59 12.25 -5.24 0.26
CA LEU A 59 11.50 -5.08 -0.99
C LEU A 59 11.34 -3.61 -1.37
N LEU A 60 11.00 -2.75 -0.40
CA LEU A 60 10.87 -1.31 -0.65
C LEU A 60 12.19 -0.65 -1.04
N LYS A 61 13.33 -1.12 -0.51
CA LYS A 61 14.67 -0.64 -0.89
C LYS A 61 15.08 -1.10 -2.28
N GLU A 62 14.64 -2.28 -2.69
CA GLU A 62 14.90 -2.85 -4.02
C GLU A 62 14.00 -2.23 -5.11
N GLY A 63 12.94 -1.50 -4.72
CA GLY A 63 11.97 -0.91 -5.64
C GLY A 63 10.82 -1.85 -6.01
N ASP A 64 10.70 -2.98 -5.31
CA ASP A 64 9.72 -4.05 -5.56
C ASP A 64 8.34 -3.72 -4.93
N TYR A 65 7.78 -2.55 -5.25
CA TYR A 65 6.55 -2.02 -4.62
C TYR A 65 5.30 -2.89 -4.84
N ILE A 66 5.17 -3.48 -6.03
CA ILE A 66 4.07 -4.41 -6.36
C ILE A 66 4.17 -5.66 -5.49
N LYS A 67 5.37 -6.22 -5.36
CA LYS A 67 5.59 -7.43 -4.57
C LYS A 67 5.41 -7.16 -3.08
N ALA A 68 5.87 -6.01 -2.59
CA ALA A 68 5.59 -5.53 -1.25
C ALA A 68 4.07 -5.45 -0.98
N CYS A 69 3.31 -4.91 -1.93
CA CYS A 69 1.85 -4.84 -1.83
C CYS A 69 1.18 -6.22 -1.89
N ALA A 70 1.65 -7.13 -2.75
CA ALA A 70 1.14 -8.49 -2.82
C ALA A 70 1.36 -9.26 -1.50
N ILE A 71 2.50 -9.08 -0.84
CA ILE A 71 2.77 -9.66 0.48
C ILE A 71 1.86 -9.04 1.55
N LEU A 72 1.55 -7.75 1.46
CA LEU A 72 0.61 -7.09 2.38
C LEU A 72 -0.80 -7.71 2.29
N HIS A 73 -1.18 -8.24 1.13
CA HIS A 73 -2.45 -8.94 0.91
C HIS A 73 -2.42 -10.43 1.29
N ASP A 74 -1.24 -11.01 1.54
CA ASP A 74 -1.11 -12.43 1.83
C ASP A 74 -1.45 -12.71 3.30
N PRO A 75 -2.59 -13.37 3.61
CA PRO A 75 -2.99 -13.65 4.98
C PRO A 75 -2.05 -14.66 5.68
N ALA A 76 -1.26 -15.43 4.92
CA ALA A 76 -0.24 -16.30 5.50
C ALA A 76 1.00 -15.51 5.98
N PHE A 77 1.21 -14.31 5.43
CA PHE A 77 2.29 -13.43 5.82
C PHE A 77 1.84 -12.33 6.77
N ILE A 78 0.68 -11.69 6.54
CA ILE A 78 0.11 -10.64 7.38
C ILE A 78 -1.26 -11.08 7.91
N GLU A 79 -1.37 -11.20 9.23
CA GLU A 79 -2.61 -11.68 9.86
C GLU A 79 -3.78 -10.68 9.75
N THR A 80 -3.50 -9.38 9.85
CA THR A 80 -4.55 -8.35 9.79
C THR A 80 -4.01 -7.03 9.25
N VAL A 81 -4.73 -6.48 8.27
CA VAL A 81 -4.53 -5.13 7.73
C VAL A 81 -5.80 -4.33 7.97
N GLY A 82 -5.68 -3.18 8.62
CA GLY A 82 -6.72 -2.16 8.69
C GLY A 82 -6.66 -1.29 7.44
N VAL A 83 -7.81 -1.03 6.83
CA VAL A 83 -7.96 -0.10 5.69
C VAL A 83 -9.08 0.87 6.03
N GLU A 84 -8.93 2.12 5.62
CA GLU A 84 -9.98 3.12 5.79
C GLU A 84 -11.28 2.68 5.10
N ASN A 85 -12.42 2.80 5.79
CA ASN A 85 -13.69 2.19 5.37
C ASN A 85 -14.15 2.63 3.97
N GLU A 86 -13.94 3.90 3.62
CA GLU A 86 -14.30 4.46 2.30
C GLU A 86 -13.42 3.90 1.16
N MET A 87 -12.33 3.22 1.48
CA MET A 87 -11.32 2.74 0.55
C MET A 87 -11.27 1.20 0.48
N LEU A 88 -12.08 0.49 1.28
CA LEU A 88 -12.11 -0.97 1.35
C LEU A 88 -12.34 -1.64 -0.01
N GLU A 89 -13.21 -1.08 -0.85
CA GLU A 89 -13.47 -1.62 -2.20
C GLU A 89 -12.21 -1.62 -3.09
N SER A 90 -11.24 -0.77 -2.80
CA SER A 90 -9.98 -0.71 -3.54
C SER A 90 -8.94 -1.70 -3.06
N TRP A 91 -9.09 -2.27 -1.86
CA TRP A 91 -8.15 -3.25 -1.31
C TRP A 91 -8.01 -4.44 -2.27
N GLU A 92 -9.14 -5.06 -2.64
CA GLU A 92 -9.16 -6.21 -3.55
C GLU A 92 -8.74 -5.90 -5.00
N MET A 93 -8.56 -4.61 -5.33
CA MET A 93 -8.22 -4.17 -6.69
C MET A 93 -6.73 -3.92 -6.90
N ILE A 94 -5.97 -3.68 -5.82
CA ILE A 94 -4.55 -3.34 -5.89
C ILE A 94 -3.69 -4.51 -5.39
N PRO A 95 -2.43 -4.64 -5.85
CA PRO A 95 -1.79 -3.87 -6.91
C PRO A 95 -2.22 -4.33 -8.31
N ASN A 96 -2.58 -3.38 -9.17
CA ASN A 96 -2.91 -3.65 -10.57
C ASN A 96 -2.66 -2.40 -11.43
N PRO A 97 -1.47 -2.26 -12.06
CA PRO A 97 -1.09 -1.07 -12.83
C PRO A 97 -2.07 -0.68 -13.94
N ARG A 98 -2.88 -1.62 -14.44
CA ARG A 98 -3.89 -1.37 -15.48
C ARG A 98 -5.02 -0.44 -15.03
N LEU A 99 -5.16 -0.25 -13.71
CA LEU A 99 -6.15 0.65 -13.13
C LEU A 99 -5.73 2.12 -13.20
N ASP A 100 -4.48 2.44 -13.53
CA ASP A 100 -4.06 3.83 -13.67
C ASP A 100 -4.66 4.46 -14.95
N PRO A 101 -5.57 5.45 -14.83
CA PRO A 101 -6.18 6.09 -15.99
C PRO A 101 -5.17 6.89 -16.82
N TYR A 102 -3.99 7.18 -16.25
CA TYR A 102 -2.93 7.93 -16.90
C TYR A 102 -1.77 7.06 -17.39
N ALA A 103 -1.78 5.73 -17.14
CA ALA A 103 -0.73 4.82 -17.63
C ALA A 103 -0.61 4.83 -19.15
N GLY A 104 -1.64 5.32 -19.86
CA GLY A 104 -1.62 5.49 -21.29
C GLY A 104 -1.88 4.17 -22.01
N ARG A 105 -2.65 4.29 -23.09
CA ARG A 105 -2.94 3.23 -24.07
C ARG A 105 -1.67 2.83 -24.85
N PHE A 106 -0.64 2.32 -24.18
CA PHE A 106 0.65 1.95 -24.79
C PHE A 106 1.19 0.58 -24.39
N HIS A 107 0.39 -0.26 -23.73
CA HIS A 107 0.64 -1.71 -23.70
C HIS A 107 -0.26 -2.43 -24.70
N GLU A 108 -0.26 -1.95 -25.96
CA GLU A 108 -0.37 -2.85 -27.10
C GLU A 108 1.08 -3.12 -27.50
N GLU A 109 1.70 -4.14 -26.91
CA GLU A 109 2.90 -4.75 -27.48
C GLU A 109 2.44 -5.85 -28.45
N GLU A 110 3.01 -5.77 -29.66
CA GLU A 110 2.85 -6.64 -30.83
C GLU A 110 3.04 -8.15 -30.57
#